data_AF-A0A0D0DYZ8-F1
#
_entry.id   AF-A0A0D0DYZ8-F1
#
_cell.length_a   1.000
_cell.length_b   1.000
_cell.length_c   1.000
_cell.angle_alpha   90.00
_cell.angle_beta   90.00
_cell.angle_gamma   90.00
#
_symmetry.space_group_name_H-M   'P 1'
#
loop_
_entity.id
_entity.type
_entity.pdbx_description
1 polymer ?
#
loop_
_entity_poly.entity_id
_entity_poly.type
_entity_poly.pdbx_seq_one_letter_code
_entity_poly.pdbx_strand_id
1 'polypeptide(L)' 'INLFLASANELYGPITTIRWKGWIMKCITWTAFSLKASDWEQINDTCSVIVVF' A
#
# COMPACT_ATOMS: atom_id res chain seq x y z
N ILE A 1 -5.56 -8.44 9.31
CA ILE A 1 -5.13 -7.38 8.36
C ILE A 1 -6.17 -7.12 7.27
N ASN A 2 -6.64 -8.14 6.54
CA ASN A 2 -7.58 -7.93 5.44
C ASN A 2 -8.89 -7.22 5.84
N LEU A 3 -9.51 -7.61 6.97
CA LEU A 3 -10.74 -6.96 7.45
C LEU A 3 -10.50 -5.48 7.81
N PHE A 4 -9.38 -5.18 8.48
CA PHE A 4 -9.02 -3.80 8.82
C PHE A 4 -8.83 -2.95 7.56
N LEU A 5 -8.04 -3.42 6.59
CA LEU A 5 -7.79 -2.67 5.34
C LEU A 5 -9.06 -2.49 4.51
N ALA A 6 -9.97 -3.46 4.52
CA ALA A 6 -11.26 -3.37 3.83
C ALA A 6 -12.14 -2.26 4.43
N SER A 7 -12.21 -2.16 5.76
CA SER A 7 -13.02 -1.15 6.45
C SER A 7 -12.35 0.22 6.57
N ALA A 8 -11.02 0.30 6.45
CA ALA A 8 -10.27 1.53 6.70
C ALA A 8 -10.62 2.67 5.72
N ASN A 9 -10.93 2.35 4.45
CA ASN A 9 -11.37 3.38 3.50
C ASN A 9 -12.69 4.03 3.89
N GLU A 10 -13.61 3.24 4.46
CA GLU A 10 -14.93 3.71 4.87
C GLU A 10 -14.85 4.54 6.16
N LEU A 11 -14.02 4.09 7.12
CA LEU A 11 -13.88 4.73 8.43
C LEU A 11 -12.98 5.97 8.41
N TYR A 12 -11.92 5.97 7.60
CA TYR A 12 -10.87 6.98 7.65
C TYR A 12 -10.66 7.70 6.31
N GLY A 13 -11.33 7.28 5.24
CA GLY A 13 -11.07 7.76 3.89
C GLY A 13 -9.78 7.19 3.29
N PRO A 14 -9.37 7.64 2.08
CA PRO A 14 -8.15 7.19 1.44
C PRO A 14 -6.91 7.61 2.22
N ILE A 15 -5.90 6.74 2.28
CA ILE A 15 -4.65 6.97 3.04
C ILE A 15 -3.81 8.12 2.45
N THR A 16 -3.89 8.31 1.13
CA THR A 16 -3.19 9.39 0.44
C THR A 16 -3.96 9.81 -0.80
N THR A 17 -3.91 11.10 -1.06
CA THR A 17 -4.50 11.69 -2.26
C THR A 17 -3.41 12.43 -3.02
N ILE A 18 -3.04 11.93 -4.19
CA ILE A 18 -2.13 12.63 -5.10
C ILE A 18 -2.91 13.77 -5.73
N ARG A 19 -2.40 14.99 -5.57
CA ARG A 19 -2.96 16.20 -6.15
C ARG A 19 -2.01 16.78 -7.18
N TRP A 20 -2.57 17.26 -8.28
CA TRP A 20 -1.84 18.03 -9.28
C TRP A 20 -2.54 19.36 -9.52
N LYS A 21 -1.81 20.46 -9.37
CA LYS A 21 -2.36 21.83 -9.44
C LYS A 21 -3.59 22.05 -8.55
N GLY A 22 -3.60 21.46 -7.36
CA GLY A 22 -4.71 21.55 -6.40
C GLY A 22 -5.86 20.56 -6.64
N TRP A 23 -5.92 19.93 -7.82
CA TRP A 23 -6.93 18.94 -8.18
C TRP A 23 -6.53 17.55 -7.74
N ILE A 24 -7.48 16.77 -7.22
CA ILE A 24 -7.27 15.38 -6.86
C ILE A 24 -7.12 14.57 -8.16
N MET A 25 -5.93 14.01 -8.36
CA MET A 25 -5.60 13.22 -9.55
C MET A 25 -5.67 11.72 -9.28
N LYS A 26 -5.34 11.29 -8.05
CA LYS A 26 -5.46 9.89 -7.64
C LYS A 26 -5.73 9.78 -6.15
N CYS A 27 -6.71 8.98 -5.77
CA CYS A 27 -6.89 8.53 -4.40
C CYS A 27 -6.24 7.16 -4.26
N ILE A 28 -5.33 7.01 -3.29
CA ILE A 28 -4.74 5.75 -2.90
C ILE A 28 -5.52 5.26 -1.69
N THR A 29 -6.15 4.10 -1.83
CA THR A 29 -6.93 3.47 -0.77
C THR A 29 -6.03 2.64 0.14
N TRP A 30 -6.48 2.37 1.36
CA TRP A 30 -5.79 1.47 2.30
C TRP A 30 -5.58 0.06 1.72
N THR A 31 -6.55 -0.41 0.95
CA THR A 31 -6.49 -1.69 0.25
C THR A 31 -5.38 -1.79 -0.79
N ALA A 32 -4.85 -0.67 -1.28
CA ALA A 32 -3.70 -0.68 -2.19
C ALA A 32 -2.42 -1.22 -1.53
N PHE A 33 -2.38 -1.26 -0.19
CA PHE A 33 -1.29 -1.81 0.60
C PHE A 33 -1.55 -3.26 1.06
N SER A 34 -2.61 -3.89 0.56
CA SER A 34 -2.87 -5.31 0.82
C SER A 34 -1.90 -6.18 0.01
N LEU A 35 -0.76 -6.48 0.61
CA LEU A 35 0.22 -7.42 0.05
C LEU A 35 -0.31 -8.86 0.12
N LYS A 36 -0.22 -9.59 -0.98
CA LYS A 36 -0.42 -11.04 -1.03
C LYS A 36 0.78 -11.75 -0.42
N ALA A 37 0.61 -13.01 -0.04
CA ALA A 37 1.71 -13.83 0.48
C ALA A 37 2.91 -13.89 -0.49
N SER A 38 2.65 -14.00 -1.79
CA SER A 38 3.68 -13.95 -2.84
C SER A 38 4.45 -12.63 -2.88
N ASP A 39 3.78 -11.51 -2.58
CA ASP A 39 4.41 -10.19 -2.59
C ASP A 39 5.38 -10.06 -1.41
N TRP A 40 5.05 -10.69 -0.27
CA TRP A 40 5.94 -10.78 0.89
C TRP A 40 7.16 -11.66 0.64
N GLU A 41 6.99 -12.77 -0.06
CA GLU A 41 8.10 -13.65 -0.46
C GLU A 41 9.10 -12.89 -1.35
N GLN A 42 8.60 -12.15 -2.35
CA GLN A 42 9.46 -11.33 -3.22
C GLN A 42 10.20 -10.22 -2.46
N ILE A 43 9.57 -9.57 -1.47
CA ILE A 43 10.23 -8.57 -0.63
C ILE A 43 11.35 -9.23 0.20
N ASN A 44 11.12 -10.43 0.74
CA ASN A 44 12.11 -11.17 1.51
C ASN A 44 13.33 -11.58 0.67
N ASP A 45 13.09 -11.99 -0.59
CA ASP A 45 14.16 -12.26 -1.56
C ASP A 45 14.94 -10.98 -1.90
N THR A 46 14.27 -9.84 -2.02
CA THR A 46 14.91 -8.55 -2.30
C THR A 46 15.74 -8.05 -1.11
N CYS A 47 15.28 -8.27 0.13
CA CYS A 47 16.08 -7.98 1.34
C CYS A 47 17.36 -8.82 1.37
N SER A 48 17.32 -10.06 0.88
CA SER A 48 18.51 -10.92 0.77
C SER A 48 19.56 -10.35 -0.20
N VAL A 49 19.15 -9.55 -1.19
CA VAL A 49 20.05 -8.84 -2.13
C VAL A 49 20.69 -7.61 -1.49
N ILE A 50 20.05 -6.98 -0.50
CA ILE A 50 20.56 -5.76 0.16
C ILE A 50 21.65 -6.08 1.21
N VAL A 51 21.76 -7.32 1.69
CA VAL A 51 22.77 -7.75 2.69
C VAL A 51 24.10 -8.17 2.05
N VAL A 52 24.23 -8.11 0.71
CA VAL A 52 25.49 -8.37 0.00
C VAL A 52 26.13 -7.04 -0.42
N PHE A 53 26.53 -6.22 0.56
CA PHE A 53 27.44 -5.09 0.37
C PHE A 53 28.37 -4.94 1.57
#